data_AF-A0A3M1PXU8-F1
#
_entry.id   AF-A0A3M1PXU8-F1
#
_cell.length_a   1.000
_cell.length_b   1.000
_cell.length_c   1.000
_cell.angle_alpha   90.00
_cell.angle_beta   90.00
_cell.angle_gamma   90.00
#
_symmetry.space_group_name_H-M   'P 1'
#
loop_
_entity.id
_entity.type
_entity.pdbx_description
1 polymer ?
#
loop_
_entity_poly.entity_id
_entity_poly.type
_entity_poly.pdbx_seq_one_letter_code
_entity_poly.pdbx_strand_id
1 'polypeptide(L)'
;MPELKRLEADEARRVVKAFWRQPRHIVRICLLFGVIGGVNAVIAAAYLKPLSSWLRLSPTVTGAVAGGVIGGMLGVAMHWTVRRPMRRYVREYLIRSGVPICVACGYDLRGLGDPRCPECGAACDPRLIRSEPDQRFSTSPDGEPS
;
A
#
# COMPACT_ATOMS: atom_id res chain seq x y z
N MET A 1 -5.47 6.41 -2.32
CA MET A 1 -4.08 6.54 -2.82
C MET A 1 -4.13 7.51 -3.98
N PRO A 2 -3.35 8.60 -4.00
CA PRO A 2 -3.43 9.61 -5.05
C PRO A 2 -3.11 9.06 -6.45
N GLU A 3 -2.25 8.05 -6.54
CA GLU A 3 -1.83 7.43 -7.81
C GLU A 3 -2.98 6.72 -8.53
N LEU A 4 -3.95 6.17 -7.78
CA LEU A 4 -5.13 5.52 -8.37
C LEU A 4 -6.05 6.52 -9.07
N LYS A 5 -6.00 7.82 -8.72
CA LYS A 5 -6.80 8.85 -9.41
C LYS A 5 -6.32 9.11 -10.83
N ARG A 6 -5.14 8.62 -11.21
CA ARG A 6 -4.58 8.72 -12.56
C ARG A 6 -5.04 7.58 -13.49
N LEU A 7 -5.68 6.56 -12.94
CA LEU A 7 -6.24 5.44 -13.67
C LEU A 7 -7.75 5.63 -13.80
N GLU A 8 -8.33 5.15 -14.90
CA GLU A 8 -9.78 5.00 -14.98
C GLU A 8 -10.29 4.04 -13.90
N ALA A 9 -11.52 4.23 -13.43
CA ALA A 9 -12.07 3.48 -12.31
C ALA A 9 -12.05 1.95 -12.54
N ASP A 10 -12.27 1.51 -13.78
CA ASP A 10 -12.27 0.08 -14.13
C ASP A 10 -10.85 -0.49 -14.22
N GLU A 11 -9.89 0.29 -14.71
CA GLU A 11 -8.50 -0.10 -14.72
C GLU A 11 -7.93 -0.18 -13.30
N ALA A 12 -8.22 0.81 -12.45
CA ALA A 12 -7.87 0.80 -11.04
C ALA A 12 -8.38 -0.47 -10.34
N ARG A 13 -9.65 -0.84 -10.57
CA ARG A 13 -10.23 -2.09 -10.02
C ARG A 13 -9.51 -3.34 -10.52
N ARG A 14 -9.18 -3.41 -11.82
CA ARG A 14 -8.42 -4.54 -12.40
C ARG A 14 -7.02 -4.67 -11.80
N VAL A 15 -6.28 -3.58 -11.67
CA VAL A 15 -4.92 -3.57 -11.09
C VAL A 15 -4.95 -4.00 -9.63
N VAL A 16 -5.89 -3.47 -8.83
CA VAL A 16 -6.04 -3.85 -7.42
C VAL A 16 -6.41 -5.34 -7.32
N LYS A 17 -7.34 -5.84 -8.13
CA LYS A 17 -7.72 -7.26 -8.15
C LYS A 17 -6.55 -8.16 -8.56
N ALA A 18 -5.73 -7.73 -9.52
CA ALA A 18 -4.54 -8.45 -9.95
C ALA A 18 -3.48 -8.55 -8.83
N PHE A 19 -3.28 -7.46 -8.08
CA PHE A 19 -2.40 -7.46 -6.91
C PHE A 19 -2.85 -8.48 -5.85
N TRP A 20 -4.14 -8.47 -5.50
CA TRP A 20 -4.70 -9.41 -4.52
C TRP A 20 -4.73 -10.87 -4.99
N ARG A 21 -4.72 -11.12 -6.30
CA ARG A 21 -4.65 -12.50 -6.84
C ARG A 21 -3.28 -13.16 -6.65
N GLN A 22 -2.23 -12.44 -6.28
CA GLN A 22 -0.92 -13.04 -6.10
C GLN A 22 -0.83 -13.79 -4.75
N PRO A 23 -0.76 -15.14 -4.76
CA PRO A 23 -0.85 -15.94 -3.53
C PRO A 23 0.32 -15.67 -2.57
N ARG A 24 1.49 -15.29 -3.11
CA ARG A 24 2.67 -14.96 -2.31
C ARG A 24 2.43 -13.80 -1.34
N HIS A 25 1.64 -12.80 -1.74
CA HIS A 25 1.32 -11.67 -0.87
C HIS A 25 0.34 -12.06 0.23
N ILE A 26 -0.72 -12.80 -0.11
CA ILE A 26 -1.70 -13.30 0.86
C ILE A 26 -1.01 -14.18 1.90
N VAL A 27 -0.21 -15.16 1.48
CA VAL A 27 0.50 -16.07 2.40
C VAL A 27 1.43 -15.31 3.34
N ARG A 28 2.22 -14.35 2.82
CA ARG A 28 3.11 -13.51 3.66
C ARG A 28 2.32 -12.67 4.67
N ILE A 29 1.21 -12.08 4.24
CA ILE A 29 0.33 -11.30 5.13
C ILE A 29 -0.24 -12.23 6.20
N CYS A 30 -0.86 -13.35 5.84
CA CYS A 30 -1.41 -14.30 6.80
C CYS A 30 -0.38 -14.80 7.82
N LEU A 31 0.83 -15.16 7.36
CA LEU A 31 1.92 -15.59 8.25
C LEU A 31 2.34 -14.48 9.23
N LEU A 32 2.52 -13.25 8.74
CA LEU A 32 2.92 -12.13 9.58
C LEU A 32 1.84 -11.80 10.63
N PHE A 33 0.56 -11.83 10.24
CA PHE A 33 -0.55 -11.62 11.18
C PHE A 33 -0.66 -12.76 12.19
N GLY A 34 -0.45 -14.00 11.77
CA GLY A 34 -0.42 -15.17 12.66
C GLY A 34 0.69 -15.05 13.70
N VAL A 35 1.91 -14.66 13.30
CA VAL A 35 3.04 -14.46 14.22
C VAL A 35 2.78 -13.31 15.19
N ILE A 36 2.33 -12.15 14.70
CA ILE A 36 2.04 -10.99 15.57
C ILE A 36 0.92 -11.34 16.57
N GLY A 37 -0.16 -11.97 16.10
CA GLY A 37 -1.26 -12.40 16.95
C GLY A 37 -0.81 -13.40 18.02
N GLY A 38 -0.05 -14.42 17.63
CA GLY A 38 0.48 -15.44 18.54
C GLY A 38 1.39 -14.86 19.61
N VAL A 39 2.34 -14.00 19.23
CA VAL A 39 3.25 -13.33 20.18
C VAL A 39 2.48 -12.47 21.17
N ASN A 40 1.50 -11.69 20.69
CA ASN A 40 0.67 -10.87 21.59
C ASN A 40 -0.16 -11.71 22.55
N ALA A 41 -0.69 -12.86 22.11
CA ALA A 41 -1.42 -13.77 22.99
C ALA A 41 -0.54 -14.33 24.11
N VAL A 42 0.71 -14.70 23.79
CA VAL A 42 1.69 -15.16 24.79
C VAL A 42 2.04 -14.06 25.78
N ILE A 43 2.32 -12.84 25.31
CA ILE A 43 2.61 -11.68 26.17
C ILE A 43 1.42 -11.36 27.08
N ALA A 44 0.20 -11.36 26.55
CA ALA A 44 -1.00 -11.13 27.34
C ALA A 44 -1.18 -12.20 28.44
N ALA A 45 -0.96 -13.47 28.11
CA ALA A 45 -1.06 -14.56 29.08
C ALA A 45 0.01 -14.47 30.17
N ALA A 46 1.25 -14.12 29.82
CA ALA A 46 2.38 -14.08 30.74
C ALA A 46 2.38 -12.86 31.66
N TYR A 47 2.01 -11.68 31.13
CA TYR A 47 2.21 -10.41 31.84
C TYR A 47 0.91 -9.73 32.28
N LEU A 48 -0.17 -9.79 31.49
CA LEU A 48 -1.40 -9.08 31.84
C LEU A 48 -2.16 -9.77 32.97
N LYS A 49 -2.16 -11.11 33.03
CA LYS A 49 -2.81 -11.87 34.12
C LYS A 49 -2.27 -11.55 35.52
N PRO A 50 -0.95 -11.63 35.77
CA PRO A 50 -0.42 -11.30 37.09
C PRO A 50 -0.61 -9.81 37.42
N LEU A 51 -0.45 -8.93 36.42
CA LEU A 51 -0.63 -7.50 36.60
C LEU A 51 -2.10 -7.13 36.92
N SER A 52 -3.08 -7.74 36.24
CA SER A 52 -4.49 -7.49 36.48
C SER A 52 -4.93 -7.99 37.86
N SER A 53 -4.35 -9.10 38.32
CA SER A 53 -4.58 -9.62 39.67
C SER A 53 -4.03 -8.66 40.74
N TRP A 54 -2.83 -8.13 40.53
CA TRP A 54 -2.21 -7.15 41.42
C TRP A 54 -3.01 -5.83 41.49
N LEU A 55 -3.47 -5.34 40.34
CA LEU A 55 -4.24 -4.08 40.23
C LEU A 55 -5.75 -4.25 40.49
N ARG A 56 -6.24 -5.47 40.74
CA ARG A 56 -7.67 -5.80 40.88
C ARG A 56 -8.54 -5.29 39.73
N LEU A 57 -8.00 -5.31 38.50
CA LEU A 57 -8.75 -4.92 37.31
C LEU A 57 -9.79 -5.96 36.98
N SER A 58 -10.97 -5.53 36.49
CA SER A 58 -11.99 -6.46 36.02
C SER A 58 -11.49 -7.21 34.77
N PRO A 59 -11.91 -8.48 34.57
CA PRO A 59 -11.56 -9.24 33.37
C PRO A 59 -11.98 -8.52 32.08
N THR A 60 -13.11 -7.81 32.13
CA THR A 60 -13.65 -7.04 31.01
C THR A 60 -12.71 -5.90 30.60
N VAL A 61 -12.20 -5.13 31.57
CA VAL A 61 -11.27 -4.03 31.29
C VAL A 61 -9.95 -4.57 30.74
N THR A 62 -9.43 -5.64 31.34
CA THR A 62 -8.18 -6.28 30.89
C THR A 62 -8.31 -6.81 29.46
N GLY A 63 -9.42 -7.48 29.14
CA GLY A 63 -9.71 -7.96 27.80
C GLY A 63 -9.87 -6.84 26.77
N ALA A 64 -10.54 -5.74 27.13
CA ALA A 64 -10.71 -4.59 26.26
C ALA A 64 -9.38 -3.91 25.92
N VAL A 65 -8.51 -3.71 26.92
CA VAL A 65 -7.18 -3.13 26.71
C VAL A 65 -6.31 -4.04 25.83
N ALA A 66 -6.26 -5.33 26.14
CA ALA A 66 -5.51 -6.30 25.35
C ALA A 66 -6.00 -6.34 23.89
N GLY A 67 -7.32 -6.41 23.68
CA GLY A 67 -7.94 -6.40 22.37
C GLY A 67 -7.64 -5.12 21.59
N GLY A 68 -7.69 -3.96 22.25
CA GLY A 68 -7.34 -2.67 21.65
C GLY A 68 -5.88 -2.60 21.18
N VAL A 69 -4.94 -3.06 22.01
CA VAL A 69 -3.51 -3.10 21.66
C VAL A 69 -3.27 -4.04 20.47
N ILE A 70 -3.83 -5.25 20.51
CA ILE A 70 -3.70 -6.24 19.43
C ILE A 70 -4.30 -5.70 18.13
N GLY A 71 -5.53 -5.19 18.18
CA GLY A 71 -6.21 -4.62 17.02
C GLY A 71 -5.45 -3.44 16.43
N GLY A 72 -4.93 -2.53 17.27
CA GLY A 72 -4.10 -1.41 16.84
C GLY A 72 -2.82 -1.85 16.16
N MET A 73 -2.07 -2.80 16.75
CA MET A 73 -0.85 -3.36 16.15
C MET A 73 -1.12 -4.04 14.81
N LEU A 74 -2.18 -4.86 14.72
CA LEU A 74 -2.58 -5.50 13.47
C LEU A 74 -3.00 -4.48 12.42
N GLY A 75 -3.70 -3.41 12.80
CA GLY A 75 -4.08 -2.33 11.89
C GLY A 75 -2.87 -1.57 11.32
N VAL A 76 -1.89 -1.25 12.17
CA VAL A 76 -0.62 -0.64 11.73
C VAL A 76 0.16 -1.60 10.83
N ALA A 77 0.27 -2.87 11.23
CA ALA A 77 0.92 -3.90 10.42
C ALA A 77 0.24 -4.07 9.06
N MET A 78 -1.10 -4.10 9.00
CA MET A 78 -1.88 -4.14 7.76
C MET A 78 -1.56 -2.95 6.87
N HIS A 79 -1.57 -1.75 7.46
CA HIS A 79 -1.31 -0.53 6.74
C HIS A 79 0.08 -0.57 6.09
N TRP A 80 1.10 -1.01 6.82
CA TRP A 80 2.48 -1.03 6.33
C TRP A 80 2.73 -2.16 5.33
N THR A 81 2.22 -3.36 5.61
CA THR A 81 2.46 -4.56 4.80
C THR A 81 1.63 -4.61 3.53
N VAL A 82 0.45 -3.97 3.50
CA VAL A 82 -0.41 -3.93 2.29
C VAL A 82 -0.18 -2.65 1.49
N ARG A 83 -0.21 -1.46 2.13
CA ARG A 83 -0.18 -0.22 1.35
C ARG A 83 1.15 0.01 0.65
N ARG A 84 2.29 -0.28 1.28
CA ARG A 84 3.60 -0.04 0.67
C ARG A 84 3.82 -0.86 -0.61
N PRO A 85 3.66 -2.20 -0.62
CA PRO A 85 3.82 -2.98 -1.84
C PRO A 85 2.73 -2.69 -2.86
N MET A 86 1.49 -2.41 -2.44
CA MET A 86 0.43 -2.03 -3.36
C MET A 86 0.74 -0.73 -4.10
N ARG A 87 1.26 0.30 -3.40
CA ARG A 87 1.72 1.54 -4.05
C ARG A 87 2.83 1.27 -5.05
N ARG A 88 3.82 0.47 -4.67
CA ARG A 88 4.92 0.11 -5.56
C ARG A 88 4.40 -0.63 -6.81
N TYR A 89 3.51 -1.60 -6.63
CA TYR A 89 2.89 -2.35 -7.72
C TYR A 89 2.09 -1.46 -8.67
N VAL A 90 1.26 -0.56 -8.14
CA VAL A 90 0.50 0.42 -8.95
C VAL A 90 1.45 1.33 -9.72
N ARG A 91 2.57 1.76 -9.11
CA ARG A 91 3.53 2.63 -9.79
C ARG A 91 4.29 1.92 -10.89
N GLU A 92 4.71 0.69 -10.65
CA GLU A 92 5.33 -0.17 -11.67
C GLU A 92 4.35 -0.44 -12.82
N TYR A 93 3.06 -0.61 -12.53
CA TYR A 93 2.02 -0.71 -13.55
C TYR A 93 1.89 0.57 -14.37
N LEU A 94 1.77 1.74 -13.73
CA LEU A 94 1.68 3.03 -14.41
C LEU A 94 2.87 3.29 -15.33
N ILE A 95 4.08 2.95 -14.90
CA ILE A 95 5.30 3.02 -15.73
C ILE A 95 5.20 2.12 -16.96
N ARG A 96 4.71 0.88 -16.80
CA ARG A 96 4.51 -0.04 -17.94
C ARG A 96 3.44 0.46 -18.90
N SER A 97 2.45 1.20 -18.40
CA SER A 97 1.44 1.87 -19.21
C SER A 97 1.92 3.19 -19.82
N GLY A 98 3.22 3.52 -19.72
CA GLY A 98 3.80 4.71 -20.33
C GLY A 98 3.62 6.00 -19.52
N VAL A 99 3.14 5.92 -18.28
CA VAL A 99 3.02 7.09 -17.38
C VAL A 99 4.31 7.24 -16.59
N PRO A 100 5.14 8.25 -16.86
CA PRO A 100 6.45 8.34 -16.24
C PRO A 100 6.34 8.92 -14.84
N ILE A 101 6.42 8.05 -13.83
CA ILE A 101 6.36 8.43 -12.42
C ILE A 101 7.49 7.78 -11.63
N CYS A 102 7.91 8.42 -10.54
CA CYS A 102 8.91 7.85 -9.66
C CYS A 102 8.32 6.67 -8.87
N VAL A 103 8.93 5.48 -8.95
CA VAL A 103 8.51 4.30 -8.17
C VAL A 103 8.63 4.54 -6.66
N ALA A 104 9.62 5.31 -6.22
CA ALA A 104 9.94 5.53 -4.81
C ALA A 104 8.96 6.49 -4.11
N CYS A 105 8.76 7.70 -4.65
CA CYS A 105 7.91 8.71 -4.02
C CYS A 105 6.56 8.92 -4.72
N GLY A 106 6.43 8.58 -6.02
CA GLY A 106 5.21 8.79 -6.81
C GLY A 106 5.16 10.13 -7.55
N TYR A 107 6.26 10.90 -7.57
CA TYR A 107 6.36 12.16 -8.31
C TYR A 107 6.22 11.94 -9.83
N ASP A 108 5.67 12.92 -10.53
CA ASP A 108 5.50 12.91 -11.97
C ASP A 108 6.80 13.30 -12.67
N LEU A 109 7.34 12.44 -13.54
CA LEU A 109 8.64 12.64 -14.17
C LEU A 109 8.54 13.31 -15.56
N ARG A 110 7.35 13.71 -16.00
CA ARG A 110 7.16 14.40 -17.29
C ARG A 110 7.90 15.72 -17.32
N GLY A 111 8.64 15.98 -18.41
CA GLY A 111 9.34 17.24 -18.64
C GLY A 111 10.61 17.43 -17.81
N LEU A 112 11.05 16.41 -17.07
CA LEU A 112 12.31 16.49 -16.34
C LEU A 112 13.50 16.39 -17.30
N GLY A 113 14.59 17.13 -17.05
CA GLY A 113 15.83 17.01 -17.84
C GLY A 113 16.85 16.04 -17.24
N ASP A 114 16.81 15.86 -15.92
CA ASP A 114 17.80 15.09 -15.14
C ASP A 114 17.25 13.68 -14.81
N PRO A 115 18.04 12.59 -14.96
CA PRO A 115 17.70 11.24 -14.51
C PRO A 115 17.58 11.04 -12.98
N ARG A 116 17.13 12.05 -12.23
CA ARG A 116 16.93 12.01 -10.78
C ARG A 116 15.62 12.65 -10.38
N CYS A 117 14.91 12.03 -9.44
CA CYS A 117 13.67 12.58 -8.91
C CYS A 117 13.95 13.81 -8.01
N PRO A 118 13.30 14.95 -8.22
CA PRO A 118 13.55 16.16 -7.42
C PRO A 118 13.04 16.05 -5.98
N GLU A 119 12.04 15.20 -5.73
CA GLU A 119 11.43 15.02 -4.39
C GLU A 119 12.25 14.10 -3.48
N CYS A 120 12.76 12.98 -4.02
CA CYS A 120 13.39 11.94 -3.20
C CYS A 120 14.83 11.62 -3.58
N GLY A 121 15.36 12.24 -4.63
CA GLY A 121 16.72 12.01 -5.13
C GLY A 121 16.94 10.63 -5.77
N ALA A 122 15.91 9.78 -5.85
CA ALA A 122 16.04 8.46 -6.45
C ALA A 122 16.39 8.56 -7.94
N ALA A 123 17.33 7.72 -8.38
CA ALA A 123 17.64 7.58 -9.80
C ALA A 123 16.39 7.13 -10.57
N CYS A 124 16.14 7.79 -11.70
CA CYS A 124 15.04 7.48 -12.61
C CYS A 124 15.61 6.88 -13.89
N ASP A 125 14.87 5.96 -14.51
CA ASP A 125 15.25 5.45 -15.82
C ASP A 125 15.15 6.59 -16.85
N PRO A 126 16.25 6.99 -17.52
CA PRO A 126 16.22 8.05 -18.52
C PRO A 126 15.21 7.82 -19.64
N ARG A 127 14.85 6.57 -19.92
CA ARG A 127 13.84 6.22 -20.94
C ARG A 127 12.44 6.70 -20.57
N LEU A 128 12.12 6.72 -19.29
CA LEU A 128 10.83 7.23 -18.80
C LEU A 128 10.75 8.75 -18.85
N ILE A 129 11.88 9.43 -18.88
CA ILE A 129 11.93 10.90 -18.89
C ILE A 129 11.71 11.43 -20.32
N ARG A 130 12.22 10.70 -21.31
CA ARG A 130 12.16 11.08 -22.73
C ARG A 130 10.91 10.60 -23.46
N SER A 131 10.06 9.80 -22.81
CA SER A 131 8.80 9.40 -23.45
C SER A 131 7.96 10.65 -23.69
N GLU A 132 7.86 11.06 -24.96
CA GLU A 132 6.86 12.02 -25.39
C GLU A 132 5.50 11.55 -24.86
N PRO A 133 4.63 12.47 -24.39
CA PRO A 133 3.33 12.09 -23.86
C PRO A 133 2.60 11.26 -24.90
N ASP A 134 2.27 10.02 -24.53
CA ASP A 134 1.56 9.08 -25.40
C ASP A 134 0.26 9.75 -25.86
N GLN A 135 0.20 10.15 -27.13
CA GLN A 135 -0.95 10.85 -27.72
C GLN A 135 -2.22 9.98 -27.73
N ARG A 136 -2.14 8.71 -27.30
CA ARG A 136 -3.29 7.81 -27.15
C ARG A 136 -4.35 8.29 -26.14
N PHE A 137 -4.06 9.27 -25.29
CA PHE A 137 -5.08 9.91 -24.44
C PHE A 137 -5.79 11.13 -25.07
N SER A 138 -5.42 11.53 -26.30
CA SER A 138 -5.99 12.72 -26.96
C SER A 138 -7.22 12.45 -27.82
N THR A 139 -7.62 11.20 -28.02
CA THR A 139 -8.81 10.85 -28.81
C THR A 139 -9.87 10.22 -27.90
N SER A 140 -10.59 11.03 -27.12
CA SER A 140 -11.93 10.65 -26.66
C SER A 140 -12.88 10.89 -27.84
N PRO A 141 -13.46 9.85 -28.46
CA PRO A 141 -14.40 10.00 -29.56
C PRO A 141 -15.80 10.33 -29.01
N ASP A 142 -15.93 11.43 -28.26
CA ASP A 142 -17.23 11.93 -27.79
C ASP A 142 -17.73 13.10 -28.66
N GLY A 143 -17.34 13.09 -29.94
CA GLY A 143 -17.97 13.89 -30.97
C GLY A 143 -19.05 13.05 -31.65
N GLU A 144 -20.20 12.91 -31.03
CA GLU A 144 -21.41 12.39 -31.64
C GLU A 144 -22.07 13.55 -32.43
N PRO A 145 -22.03 13.57 -33.77
CA PRO A 145 -22.72 14.60 -34.53
C PRO A 145 -24.23 14.37 -34.44
N SER A 146 -24.94 15.37 -33.89
CA SER A 146 -26.40 15.47 -33.90
C SER A 146 -26.95 15.74 -35.30
#